data_AF-A0A7K2W4S3-F1
#
_entry.id   AF-A0A7K2W4S3-F1
#
_cell.length_a   1.000
_cell.length_b   1.000
_cell.length_c   1.000
_cell.angle_alpha   90.00
_cell.angle_beta   90.00
_cell.angle_gamma   90.00
#
_symmetry.space_group_name_H-M   'P 1'
#
loop_
_entity.id
_entity.type
_entity.pdbx_description
1 polymer ?
#
loop_
_entity_poly.entity_id
_entity_poly.type
_entity_poly.pdbx_seq_one_letter_code
_entity_poly.pdbx_strand_id
1 'polypeptide(L)'
;MEAAARFIQGDENAVIAHNLRVKVRSVQRWRKAWSQGGPRALASKGPASLPLLSDELFTVLEQELTKGPVAHGWPDQTWTLSRIKTLIGRRFHRSYTVQGVAALLKRHGWSCQVPARRAMECDEAAVAGWMKQTWPQVEGPWRRSVPGSSSRTRPASR
;
A
#
# COMPACT_ATOMS: atom_id res chain seq x y z
N MET A 1 4.16 -0.02 -26.04
CA MET A 1 3.67 -1.38 -26.31
C MET A 1 4.77 -2.22 -26.97
N GLU A 2 5.82 -2.56 -26.24
CA GLU A 2 6.99 -3.25 -26.81
C GLU A 2 6.71 -4.74 -27.07
N ALA A 3 5.99 -5.42 -26.16
CA ALA A 3 5.64 -6.84 -26.32
C ALA A 3 4.76 -7.13 -27.54
N ALA A 4 3.82 -6.23 -27.88
CA ALA A 4 2.95 -6.39 -29.05
C ALA A 4 3.73 -6.39 -30.36
N ALA A 5 4.71 -5.48 -30.49
CA ALA A 5 5.57 -5.38 -31.68
C ALA A 5 6.42 -6.65 -31.85
N ARG A 6 6.98 -7.17 -30.75
CA ARG A 6 7.74 -8.43 -30.76
C ARG A 6 6.90 -9.65 -31.10
N PHE A 7 5.63 -9.68 -30.68
CA PHE A 7 4.71 -10.75 -31.10
C PHE A 7 4.42 -10.71 -32.60
N ILE A 8 4.32 -9.51 -33.20
CA ILE A 8 4.13 -9.34 -34.65
C ILE A 8 5.39 -9.78 -35.42
N GLN A 9 6.58 -9.48 -34.88
CA GLN A 9 7.87 -9.88 -35.45
C GLN A 9 8.14 -11.39 -35.33
N GLY A 10 7.32 -12.12 -34.57
CA GLY A 10 7.45 -13.57 -34.39
C GLY A 10 8.46 -13.98 -33.31
N ASP A 11 8.96 -13.03 -32.51
CA ASP A 11 9.98 -13.29 -31.50
C ASP A 11 9.58 -14.40 -30.51
N GLU A 12 10.58 -15.15 -30.06
CA GLU A 12 10.40 -16.17 -29.05
C GLU A 12 10.09 -15.57 -27.67
N ASN A 13 9.20 -16.24 -26.92
CA ASN A 13 8.79 -15.77 -25.60
C ASN A 13 9.97 -15.65 -24.62
N ALA A 14 11.00 -16.48 -24.76
CA ALA A 14 12.20 -16.45 -23.94
C ALA A 14 13.03 -15.19 -24.18
N VAL A 15 13.23 -14.82 -25.45
CA VAL A 15 13.95 -13.60 -25.87
C VAL A 15 13.19 -12.36 -25.39
N ILE A 16 11.87 -12.32 -25.59
CA ILE A 16 11.02 -11.23 -25.10
C ILE A 16 11.12 -11.10 -23.57
N ALA A 17 11.06 -12.22 -22.85
CA ALA A 17 11.13 -12.23 -21.39
C ALA A 17 12.48 -11.72 -20.87
N HIS A 18 13.58 -12.14 -21.49
CA HIS A 18 14.93 -11.67 -21.17
C HIS A 18 15.05 -10.16 -21.38
N ASN A 19 14.68 -9.68 -22.55
CA ASN A 19 14.79 -8.27 -22.92
C ASN A 19 13.89 -7.36 -22.05
N LEU A 20 12.67 -7.82 -21.72
CA LEU A 20 11.74 -7.08 -20.85
C LEU A 20 12.00 -7.32 -19.34
N ARG A 21 12.98 -8.16 -18.97
CA ARG A 21 13.28 -8.55 -17.58
C ARG A 21 12.07 -9.07 -16.80
N VAL A 22 11.19 -9.81 -17.48
CA VAL A 22 10.01 -10.45 -16.88
C VAL A 22 10.14 -11.96 -16.92
N LYS A 23 9.33 -12.66 -16.12
CA LYS A 23 9.25 -14.12 -16.21
C LYS A 23 8.61 -14.55 -17.54
N VAL A 24 9.13 -15.63 -18.14
CA VAL A 24 8.58 -16.22 -19.39
C VAL A 24 7.08 -16.51 -19.27
N ARG A 25 6.61 -16.95 -18.11
CA ARG A 25 5.19 -17.20 -17.82
C ARG A 25 4.31 -15.95 -17.99
N SER A 26 4.83 -14.76 -17.70
CA SER A 26 4.12 -13.50 -17.95
C SER A 26 3.97 -13.24 -19.45
N VAL A 27 5.03 -13.46 -20.23
CA VAL A 27 5.01 -13.30 -21.69
C VAL A 27 4.06 -14.31 -22.34
N GLN A 28 4.04 -15.56 -21.88
CA GLN A 28 3.06 -16.56 -22.35
C GLN A 28 1.62 -16.13 -22.10
N ARG A 29 1.33 -15.59 -20.90
CA ARG A 29 0.00 -15.03 -20.58
C ARG A 29 -0.36 -13.86 -21.50
N TRP A 30 0.60 -12.96 -21.76
CA TRP A 30 0.42 -11.84 -22.68
C TRP A 30 0.18 -12.31 -24.12
N ARG A 31 0.95 -13.28 -24.62
CA ARG A 31 0.79 -13.81 -25.97
C ARG A 31 -0.57 -14.46 -26.19
N LYS A 32 -1.08 -15.19 -25.18
CA LYS A 32 -2.46 -15.73 -25.20
C LYS A 32 -3.52 -14.63 -25.21
N ALA A 33 -3.35 -13.58 -24.42
CA ALA A 33 -4.28 -12.45 -24.43
C ALA A 33 -4.23 -11.69 -25.77
N TRP A 34 -3.03 -11.49 -26.30
CA TRP A 34 -2.79 -10.82 -27.59
C TRP A 34 -3.37 -11.61 -28.76
N SER A 35 -3.26 -12.94 -28.78
CA SER A 35 -3.85 -13.76 -29.85
C SER A 35 -5.39 -13.69 -29.89
N GLN A 36 -6.02 -13.29 -28.78
CA GLN A 36 -7.48 -13.22 -28.64
C GLN A 36 -8.03 -11.81 -28.87
N GLY A 37 -7.28 -10.76 -28.51
CA GLY A 37 -7.77 -9.37 -28.55
C GLY A 37 -6.78 -8.37 -29.12
N GLY A 38 -5.73 -8.84 -29.79
CA GLY A 38 -4.70 -8.03 -30.41
C GLY A 38 -3.94 -7.14 -29.43
N PRO A 39 -3.32 -6.04 -29.92
CA PRO A 39 -2.56 -5.11 -29.09
C PRO A 39 -3.35 -4.51 -27.92
N ARG A 40 -4.66 -4.28 -28.09
CA ARG A 40 -5.52 -3.71 -27.04
C ARG A 40 -5.65 -4.63 -25.82
N ALA A 41 -5.55 -5.94 -26.00
CA ALA A 41 -5.59 -6.90 -24.89
C ALA A 41 -4.37 -6.79 -23.94
N LEU A 42 -3.30 -6.11 -24.38
CA LEU A 42 -2.11 -5.82 -23.57
C LEU A 42 -2.15 -4.44 -22.92
N ALA A 43 -3.18 -3.64 -23.17
CA ALA A 43 -3.35 -2.35 -22.51
C ALA A 43 -3.47 -2.56 -20.99
N SER A 44 -2.90 -1.63 -20.23
CA SER A 44 -3.07 -1.62 -18.77
C SER A 44 -4.57 -1.52 -18.45
N LYS A 45 -5.03 -2.36 -17.52
CA LYS A 45 -6.39 -2.26 -16.96
C LYS A 45 -6.51 -1.19 -15.87
N GLY A 46 -5.44 -0.41 -15.66
CA GLY A 46 -5.32 0.49 -14.53
C GLY A 46 -4.69 -0.17 -13.30
N PRO A 47 -4.58 0.58 -12.20
CA PRO A 47 -4.03 0.08 -10.96
C PRO A 47 -4.89 -1.07 -10.40
N ALA A 48 -4.25 -2.01 -9.69
CA ALA A 48 -4.94 -3.16 -9.10
C ALA A 48 -5.95 -2.76 -8.01
N SER A 49 -5.78 -1.58 -7.42
CA SER A 49 -6.73 -1.00 -6.47
C SER A 49 -6.72 0.53 -6.59
N LEU A 50 -7.86 1.11 -6.25
CA LEU A 50 -7.98 2.56 -6.10
C LEU A 50 -7.38 3.01 -4.75
N PRO A 51 -6.85 4.23 -4.66
CA PRO A 51 -6.41 4.78 -3.39
C PRO A 51 -7.60 4.85 -2.41
N LEU A 52 -7.36 4.47 -1.15
CA LEU A 52 -8.40 4.41 -0.13
C LEU A 52 -9.01 5.78 0.20
N LEU A 53 -8.23 6.84 0.00
CA LEU A 53 -8.65 8.24 0.04
C LEU A 53 -8.55 8.80 -1.38
N SER A 54 -9.66 9.28 -1.93
CA SER A 54 -9.67 9.98 -3.22
C SER A 54 -9.02 11.34 -3.11
N ASP A 55 -8.67 11.93 -4.25
CA ASP A 55 -8.05 13.26 -4.30
C ASP A 55 -9.01 14.34 -3.74
N GLU A 56 -10.32 14.19 -3.94
CA GLU A 56 -11.35 15.05 -3.34
C GLU A 56 -11.42 14.94 -1.81
N LEU A 57 -11.31 13.73 -1.27
CA LEU A 57 -11.27 13.55 0.19
C LEU A 57 -9.95 14.06 0.78
N PHE A 58 -8.89 14.08 -0.03
CA PHE A 58 -7.61 14.64 0.38
C PHE A 58 -7.69 16.16 0.57
N THR A 59 -8.38 16.89 -0.30
CA THR A 59 -8.55 18.35 -0.12
C THR A 59 -9.33 18.68 1.16
N VAL A 60 -10.32 17.86 1.52
CA VAL A 60 -11.01 17.96 2.81
C VAL A 60 -10.05 17.68 3.96
N LEU A 61 -9.20 16.66 3.85
CA LEU A 61 -8.17 16.38 4.85
C LEU A 61 -7.21 17.56 5.02
N GLU A 62 -6.77 18.20 3.95
CA GLU A 62 -5.90 19.39 4.02
C GLU A 62 -6.55 20.52 4.80
N GLN A 63 -7.84 20.81 4.55
CA GLN A 63 -8.58 21.82 5.32
C GLN A 63 -8.64 21.47 6.81
N GLU A 64 -8.82 20.19 7.16
CA GLU A 64 -8.81 19.75 8.56
C GLU A 64 -7.41 19.85 9.18
N LEU A 65 -6.34 19.62 8.42
CA LEU A 65 -4.97 19.78 8.87
C LEU A 65 -4.63 21.27 9.10
N THR A 66 -5.15 22.19 8.28
CA THR A 66 -4.98 23.65 8.43
C THR A 66 -5.61 24.18 9.72
N LYS A 67 -6.74 23.60 10.18
CA LYS A 67 -7.34 23.96 11.47
C LYS A 67 -6.42 23.64 12.66
N GLY A 68 -5.48 22.73 12.45
CA GLY A 68 -4.49 22.34 13.45
C GLY A 68 -4.99 21.26 14.42
N PRO A 69 -4.08 20.56 15.09
CA PRO A 69 -4.44 19.42 15.93
C PRO A 69 -5.18 19.86 17.22
N VAL A 70 -4.97 21.08 17.71
CA VAL A 70 -5.74 21.58 18.87
C VAL A 70 -7.24 21.65 18.59
N ALA A 71 -7.64 22.03 17.36
CA ALA A 71 -9.04 22.04 16.93
C ALA A 71 -9.70 20.64 16.96
N HIS A 72 -8.88 19.58 16.95
CA HIS A 72 -9.32 18.19 16.98
C HIS A 72 -9.07 17.50 18.33
N GLY A 73 -8.76 18.28 19.37
CA GLY A 73 -8.67 17.82 20.76
C GLY A 73 -7.28 17.35 21.20
N TRP A 74 -6.21 17.70 20.49
CA TRP A 74 -4.84 17.46 20.95
C TRP A 74 -4.29 18.65 21.76
N PRO A 75 -3.41 18.42 22.75
CA PRO A 75 -2.95 19.47 23.66
C PRO A 75 -1.93 20.45 23.04
N ASP A 76 -1.29 20.07 21.94
CA ASP A 76 -0.21 20.81 21.28
C ASP A 76 -0.44 20.88 19.76
N GLN A 77 0.21 21.84 19.11
CA GLN A 77 0.03 22.17 17.69
C GLN A 77 0.74 21.19 16.71
N THR A 78 1.26 20.06 17.21
CA THR A 78 2.09 19.15 16.41
C THR A 78 1.26 18.10 15.66
N TRP A 79 1.37 18.06 14.34
CA TRP A 79 0.86 16.94 13.55
C TRP A 79 1.88 15.81 13.49
N THR A 80 1.55 14.65 14.06
CA THR A 80 2.29 13.41 13.84
C THR A 80 1.53 12.50 12.88
N LEU A 81 2.22 11.61 12.17
CA LEU A 81 1.56 10.64 11.27
C LEU A 81 0.49 9.81 11.98
N SER A 82 0.70 9.49 13.27
CA SER A 82 -0.28 8.79 14.11
C SER A 82 -1.52 9.64 14.37
N ARG A 83 -1.37 10.95 14.64
CA ARG A 83 -2.50 11.87 14.82
C ARG A 83 -3.27 12.06 13.51
N ILE A 84 -2.56 12.18 12.39
CA ILE A 84 -3.18 12.26 11.07
C ILE A 84 -3.93 10.96 10.76
N LYS A 85 -3.37 9.78 11.06
CA LYS A 85 -4.08 8.49 10.96
C LYS A 85 -5.37 8.50 11.80
N THR A 86 -5.31 8.96 13.05
CA THR A 86 -6.49 9.05 13.92
C THR A 86 -7.53 10.00 13.38
N LEU A 87 -7.12 11.17 12.86
CA LEU A 87 -8.00 12.12 12.19
C LEU A 87 -8.69 11.47 10.99
N ILE A 88 -7.94 10.75 10.14
CA ILE A 88 -8.49 10.06 8.97
C ILE A 88 -9.53 9.02 9.40
N GLY A 89 -9.23 8.23 10.43
CA GLY A 89 -10.17 7.23 10.96
C GLY A 89 -11.45 7.85 11.53
N ARG A 90 -11.34 8.99 12.24
CA ARG A 90 -12.48 9.71 12.81
C ARG A 90 -13.35 10.40 11.75
N ARG A 91 -12.73 11.03 10.75
CA ARG A 91 -13.40 11.91 9.79
C ARG A 91 -13.92 11.17 8.56
N PHE A 92 -13.18 10.17 8.08
CA PHE A 92 -13.47 9.47 6.82
C PHE A 92 -13.83 7.99 7.03
N HIS A 93 -13.78 7.48 8.27
CA HIS A 93 -14.00 6.07 8.59
C HIS A 93 -13.13 5.12 7.75
N ARG A 94 -11.91 5.58 7.39
CA ARG A 94 -10.91 4.80 6.65
C ARG A 94 -9.73 4.47 7.55
N SER A 95 -9.31 3.21 7.52
CA SER A 95 -8.16 2.75 8.26
C SER A 95 -6.90 2.80 7.40
N TYR A 96 -5.92 3.59 7.85
CA TYR A 96 -4.59 3.63 7.25
C TYR A 96 -3.54 3.04 8.19
N THR A 97 -2.50 2.44 7.63
CA THR A 97 -1.25 2.22 8.36
C THR A 97 -0.48 3.55 8.45
N VAL A 98 0.41 3.70 9.44
CA VAL A 98 1.23 4.93 9.57
C VAL A 98 2.07 5.17 8.32
N GLN A 99 2.65 4.10 7.76
CA GLN A 99 3.35 4.14 6.48
C GLN A 99 2.43 4.51 5.31
N GLY A 100 1.18 4.02 5.32
CA GLY A 100 0.17 4.38 4.35
C GLY A 100 -0.20 5.87 4.40
N VAL A 101 -0.24 6.47 5.61
CA VAL A 101 -0.40 7.92 5.77
C VAL A 101 0.81 8.67 5.21
N ALA A 102 2.04 8.24 5.51
CA ALA A 102 3.23 8.87 4.94
C ALA A 102 3.25 8.81 3.40
N ALA A 103 2.90 7.65 2.82
CA ALA A 103 2.80 7.47 1.38
C ALA A 103 1.67 8.32 0.77
N LEU A 104 0.52 8.42 1.45
CA LEU A 104 -0.59 9.29 1.06
C LEU A 104 -0.13 10.75 1.01
N LEU A 105 0.45 11.27 2.09
CA LEU A 105 0.92 12.67 2.15
C LEU A 105 1.96 12.96 1.06
N LYS A 106 2.94 12.05 0.87
CA LYS A 106 3.95 12.17 -0.19
C LYS A 106 3.34 12.18 -1.59
N ARG A 107 2.35 11.33 -1.87
CA ARG A 107 1.65 11.29 -3.18
C ARG A 107 0.99 12.62 -3.51
N HIS A 108 0.46 13.32 -2.51
CA HIS A 108 -0.23 14.59 -2.67
C HIS A 108 0.68 15.82 -2.48
N GLY A 109 2.00 15.62 -2.41
CA GLY A 109 2.96 16.73 -2.27
C GLY A 109 2.86 17.48 -0.94
N TRP A 110 2.20 16.89 0.07
CA TRP A 110 2.03 17.52 1.36
C TRP A 110 3.30 17.37 2.18
N SER A 111 4.02 18.48 2.35
CA SER A 111 5.08 18.63 3.34
C SER A 111 4.50 19.28 4.59
N CYS A 112 4.95 18.88 5.79
CA CYS A 112 4.54 19.51 7.04
C CYS A 112 4.79 21.03 6.95
N GLN A 113 3.72 21.82 6.75
CA GLN A 113 3.85 23.26 6.68
C GLN A 113 4.13 23.80 8.09
N VAL A 114 5.34 24.34 8.26
CA VAL A 114 5.85 24.92 9.49
C VAL A 114 4.97 26.14 9.86
N PRO A 115 4.31 26.16 11.04
CA PRO A 115 3.71 27.39 11.54
C PRO A 115 4.81 28.43 11.74
N ALA A 116 4.57 29.68 11.36
CA ALA A 116 5.53 30.80 11.43
C ALA A 116 6.11 31.09 12.84
N ARG A 117 5.71 30.34 13.88
CA ARG A 117 6.28 30.40 15.22
C ARG A 117 6.97 29.07 15.56
N ARG A 118 8.31 29.11 15.57
CA ARG A 118 9.24 28.03 15.93
C ARG A 118 8.73 27.08 17.02
N ALA A 119 8.72 25.78 16.72
CA ALA A 119 9.35 24.75 17.54
C ALA A 119 9.67 23.52 16.65
N MET A 120 10.97 23.27 16.51
CA MET A 120 11.59 22.10 15.88
C MET A 120 11.33 20.87 16.74
N GLU A 121 10.81 19.79 16.15
CA GLU A 121 11.14 18.38 16.46
C GLU A 121 10.30 17.46 15.54
N CYS A 122 10.66 17.46 14.25
CA CYS A 122 10.28 16.38 13.34
C CYS A 122 11.15 15.16 13.65
N ASP A 123 10.77 14.38 14.66
CA ASP A 123 11.55 13.21 15.01
C ASP A 123 11.08 11.98 14.21
N GLU A 124 11.50 11.93 12.93
CA GLU A 124 11.42 10.72 12.12
C GLU A 124 12.19 9.54 12.77
N ALA A 125 13.19 9.83 13.63
CA ALA A 125 13.96 8.83 14.35
C ALA A 125 13.24 8.29 15.60
N ALA A 126 12.43 9.09 16.30
CA ALA A 126 11.56 8.61 17.39
C ALA A 126 10.48 7.63 16.88
N VAL A 127 10.00 7.83 15.65
CA VAL A 127 9.08 6.90 14.98
C VAL A 127 9.77 5.54 14.71
N ALA A 128 11.04 5.55 14.30
CA ALA A 128 11.82 4.34 14.08
C ALA A 128 12.19 3.62 15.40
N GLY A 129 12.50 4.38 16.46
CA GLY A 129 12.85 3.84 17.78
C GLY A 129 11.65 3.23 18.53
N TRP A 130 10.49 3.89 18.50
CA TRP A 130 9.29 3.44 19.22
C TRP A 130 8.66 2.19 18.58
N MET A 131 8.77 2.03 17.26
CA MET A 131 8.33 0.83 16.55
C MET A 131 9.06 -0.44 17.03
N LYS A 132 10.26 -0.29 17.60
CA LYS A 132 11.05 -1.38 18.17
C LYS A 132 10.72 -1.67 19.65
N GLN A 133 10.18 -0.70 20.39
CA GLN A 133 9.95 -0.80 21.83
C GLN A 133 8.49 -1.06 22.24
N THR A 134 7.49 -0.63 21.46
CA THR A 134 6.07 -0.68 21.89
C THR A 134 5.19 -1.65 21.09
N TRP A 135 5.79 -2.48 20.24
CA TRP A 135 5.06 -3.51 19.51
C TRP A 135 4.62 -4.76 20.33
N PRO A 136 5.18 -5.14 21.50
CA PRO A 136 4.70 -6.35 22.19
C PRO A 136 3.43 -6.16 23.04
N GLN A 137 2.96 -4.93 23.26
CA GLN A 137 1.88 -4.67 24.26
C GLN A 137 0.51 -4.35 23.65
N VAL A 138 0.42 -4.10 22.35
CA VAL A 138 -0.85 -3.80 21.66
C VAL A 138 -1.42 -5.02 20.94
N GLU A 139 -0.64 -6.11 20.85
CA GLU A 139 -1.08 -7.39 20.32
C GLU A 139 -1.39 -8.34 21.48
N GLY A 140 -2.66 -8.45 21.86
CA GLY A 140 -3.11 -9.56 22.70
C GLY A 140 -2.70 -10.89 22.07
N PRO A 141 -2.35 -11.94 22.84
CA PRO A 141 -1.73 -13.13 22.28
C PRO A 141 -2.62 -13.75 21.20
N TRP A 142 -2.14 -13.75 19.96
CA TRP A 142 -2.69 -14.62 18.93
C TRP A 142 -2.69 -16.04 19.49
N ARG A 143 -3.88 -16.59 19.72
CA ARG A 143 -4.03 -18.03 19.98
C ARG A 143 -3.45 -18.75 18.78
N ARG A 144 -2.27 -19.34 18.94
CA ARG A 144 -1.75 -20.35 18.02
C ARG A 144 -2.83 -21.43 17.91
N SER A 145 -3.49 -21.51 16.76
CA SER A 145 -4.19 -22.73 16.38
C SER A 145 -3.15 -23.85 16.43
N VAL A 146 -3.24 -24.69 17.45
CA VAL A 146 -2.45 -25.90 17.54
C VAL A 146 -2.85 -26.78 16.36
N PRO A 147 -1.91 -27.37 15.60
CA PRO A 147 -2.27 -28.35 14.58
C PRO A 147 -3.11 -29.46 15.21
N GLY A 148 -4.36 -29.60 14.78
CA GLY A 148 -5.20 -30.73 15.14
C GLY A 148 -4.56 -32.01 14.60
N SER A 149 -4.30 -32.98 15.49
CA SER A 149 -3.75 -34.28 15.16
C SER A 149 -4.66 -34.99 14.14
N SER A 150 -4.18 -35.20 12.91
CA SER A 150 -4.84 -36.08 11.94
C SER A 150 -4.28 -37.49 12.09
N SER A 151 -5.02 -38.36 12.78
CA SER A 151 -4.72 -39.79 12.80
C SER A 151 -4.84 -40.35 11.37
N ARG A 152 -3.79 -41.01 10.87
CA ARG A 152 -3.79 -41.72 9.60
C ARG A 152 -4.78 -42.89 9.67
N THR A 153 -5.79 -42.87 8.81
CA THR A 153 -6.62 -44.03 8.50
C THR A 153 -5.75 -45.10 7.84
N ARG A 154 -5.71 -46.30 8.45
CA ARG A 154 -5.06 -47.49 7.87
C ARG A 154 -5.86 -47.98 6.65
N PRO A 155 -5.21 -48.39 5.55
CA PRO A 155 -5.90 -49.11 4.49
C PRO A 155 -6.27 -50.52 4.98
N ALA A 156 -7.51 -50.94 4.70
CA ALA A 156 -7.99 -52.29 4.94
C ALA A 156 -7.26 -53.27 4.01
N SER A 157 -6.78 -54.38 4.58
CA SER A 157 -6.30 -55.54 3.82
C SER A 157 -7.49 -56.36 3.32
N ARG A 158 -7.32 -56.93 2.13
CA ARG A 158 -8.17 -57.98 1.54
C ARG A 158 -7.87 -59.33 2.16
#